data_AF-A0A2G5I6V0-F1
#
_entry.id   AF-A0A2G5I6V0-F1
#
_cell.length_a   1.000
_cell.length_b   1.000
_cell.length_c   1.000
_cell.angle_alpha   90.00
_cell.angle_beta   90.00
_cell.angle_gamma   90.00
#
_symmetry.space_group_name_H-M   'P 1'
#
loop_
_entity.id
_entity.type
_entity.pdbx_description
1 polymer ?
#
loop_
_entity_poly.entity_id
_entity_poly.type
_entity_poly.pdbx_seq_one_letter_code
_entity_poly.pdbx_strand_id
1 'polypeptide(L)'
;MGNAGSSSAPTFNADAPVRLSQSVINALQDSPESDSTRAQQRELVAQSRVNADLQKIRDSQAQKLDELATSITTEQPAQDSTEDSSSKPSGLFAHLSSPFYHDWTPKDAQPASEPSNRSHDSVSKEIMDLRQKLEQRKKVEKVPAEVEKAKEGLVQCLRHNDRRPLDCWQEVEAFRREVGKLEQAFIHKAGR
;
A
#
# COMPACT_ATOMS: atom_id res chain seq x y z
N MET A 1 -23.64 -18.32 -55.20
CA MET A 1 -23.13 -16.94 -55.26
C MET A 1 -23.68 -16.20 -54.05
N GLY A 2 -22.80 -15.60 -53.25
CA GLY A 2 -23.04 -15.24 -51.84
C GLY A 2 -23.96 -14.05 -51.62
N ASN A 3 -24.68 -14.09 -50.49
CA ASN A 3 -25.48 -12.99 -49.98
C ASN A 3 -24.58 -12.15 -49.05
N ALA A 4 -24.18 -10.97 -49.52
CA ALA A 4 -23.33 -10.05 -48.77
C ALA A 4 -24.14 -9.40 -47.64
N GLY A 5 -23.97 -9.91 -46.41
CA GLY A 5 -24.43 -9.25 -45.21
C GLY A 5 -23.63 -7.96 -45.00
N SER A 6 -24.24 -6.82 -45.32
CA SER A 6 -23.69 -5.50 -45.02
C SER A 6 -23.78 -5.25 -43.51
N SER A 7 -22.70 -5.54 -42.79
CA SER A 7 -22.56 -5.16 -41.39
C SER A 7 -22.22 -3.66 -41.31
N SER A 8 -23.24 -2.82 -41.23
CA SER A 8 -23.05 -1.42 -40.87
C SER A 8 -22.66 -1.34 -39.40
N ALA A 9 -21.45 -0.85 -39.12
CA ALA A 9 -21.02 -0.57 -37.76
C ALA A 9 -21.83 0.61 -37.20
N PRO A 10 -22.46 0.49 -36.02
CA PRO A 10 -23.18 1.61 -35.43
C PRO A 10 -22.18 2.68 -34.99
N THR A 11 -22.23 3.84 -35.63
CA THR A 11 -21.55 5.05 -35.19
C THR A 11 -22.29 5.62 -33.98
N PHE A 12 -21.64 5.57 -32.81
CA PHE A 12 -22.16 6.19 -31.59
C PHE A 12 -22.10 7.71 -31.71
N ASN A 13 -23.24 8.34 -31.96
CA ASN A 13 -23.40 9.78 -31.82
C ASN A 13 -23.69 10.10 -30.34
N ALA A 14 -22.82 10.87 -29.69
CA ALA A 14 -22.92 11.22 -28.27
C ALA A 14 -24.10 12.15 -27.93
N ASP A 15 -24.75 12.74 -28.94
CA ASP A 15 -25.78 13.78 -28.77
C ASP A 15 -27.21 13.27 -29.07
N ALA A 16 -27.40 11.96 -29.21
CA ALA A 16 -28.73 11.36 -29.35
C ALA A 16 -29.33 11.06 -27.96
N PRO A 17 -30.62 11.36 -27.71
CA PRO A 17 -31.26 11.01 -26.45
C PRO A 17 -31.18 9.50 -26.24
N VAL A 18 -30.52 9.08 -25.16
CA VAL A 18 -30.25 7.67 -24.86
C VAL A 18 -31.58 6.94 -24.66
N ARG A 19 -32.04 6.23 -25.68
CA ARG A 19 -33.19 5.34 -25.60
C ARG A 19 -32.73 3.97 -25.11
N LEU A 20 -32.90 3.71 -23.81
CA LEU A 20 -32.68 2.38 -23.27
C LEU A 20 -33.80 1.45 -23.77
N SER A 21 -33.44 0.21 -24.11
CA SER A 21 -34.44 -0.79 -24.48
C SER A 21 -35.30 -1.15 -23.28
N GLN A 22 -36.59 -1.44 -23.53
CA GLN A 22 -37.53 -1.81 -22.47
C GLN A 22 -37.07 -3.03 -21.65
N SER A 23 -36.30 -3.93 -22.27
CA SER A 23 -35.67 -5.07 -21.60
C SER A 23 -34.62 -4.67 -20.57
N VAL A 24 -33.85 -3.61 -20.83
CA VAL A 24 -32.84 -3.10 -19.89
C VAL A 24 -33.51 -2.33 -18.76
N ILE A 25 -34.58 -1.59 -19.07
CA ILE A 25 -35.38 -0.90 -18.04
C ILE A 25 -36.01 -1.93 -17.09
N ASN A 26 -36.62 -3.00 -17.63
CA ASN A 26 -37.20 -4.06 -16.82
C ASN A 26 -36.12 -4.80 -16.02
N ALA A 27 -34.96 -5.10 -16.61
CA ALA A 27 -33.85 -5.72 -15.88
C ALA A 27 -33.27 -4.82 -14.77
N LEU A 28 -33.27 -3.50 -14.96
CA LEU A 28 -32.88 -2.54 -13.92
C LEU A 28 -33.96 -2.40 -12.83
N GLN A 29 -35.24 -2.52 -13.18
CA GLN A 29 -36.36 -2.45 -12.24
C GLN A 29 -36.55 -3.75 -11.43
N ASP A 30 -36.35 -4.91 -12.06
CA ASP A 30 -36.48 -6.22 -11.43
C ASP A 30 -35.19 -6.68 -10.72
N SER A 31 -34.06 -5.98 -10.95
CA SER A 31 -32.79 -6.26 -10.30
C SER A 31 -32.86 -5.92 -8.80
N PRO A 32 -32.78 -6.91 -7.89
CA PRO A 32 -32.61 -6.64 -6.46
C PRO A 32 -31.19 -6.14 -6.14
N GLU A 33 -30.29 -6.19 -7.11
CA GLU A 33 -28.90 -5.77 -6.99
C GLU A 33 -28.82 -4.24 -6.97
N SER A 34 -28.60 -3.67 -5.78
CA SER A 34 -28.30 -2.25 -5.61
C SER A 34 -26.90 -1.93 -6.16
N ASP A 35 -26.59 -0.65 -6.41
CA ASP A 35 -25.24 -0.24 -6.85
C ASP A 35 -24.12 -0.74 -5.91
N SER A 36 -24.43 -0.88 -4.62
CA SER A 36 -23.52 -1.45 -3.62
C SER A 36 -23.20 -2.93 -3.85
N THR A 37 -24.18 -3.75 -4.24
CA THR A 37 -23.93 -5.19 -4.48
C THR A 37 -23.13 -5.38 -5.76
N ARG A 38 -23.41 -4.58 -6.80
CA ARG A 38 -22.60 -4.54 -8.04
C ARG A 38 -21.16 -4.12 -7.77
N ALA A 39 -20.95 -3.11 -6.92
CA ALA A 39 -19.62 -2.67 -6.51
C ALA A 39 -18.86 -3.77 -5.76
N GLN A 40 -19.51 -4.43 -4.80
CA GLN A 40 -18.93 -5.55 -4.04
C GLN A 40 -18.60 -6.74 -4.94
N GLN A 41 -19.47 -7.08 -5.89
CA GLN A 41 -19.22 -8.19 -6.81
C GLN A 41 -18.02 -7.93 -7.71
N ARG A 42 -17.84 -6.69 -8.19
CA ARG A 42 -16.64 -6.31 -8.96
C ARG A 42 -15.36 -6.41 -8.13
N GLU A 43 -15.43 -6.00 -6.87
CA GLU A 43 -14.30 -6.10 -5.95
C GLU A 43 -13.92 -7.57 -5.70
N LEU A 44 -14.88 -8.45 -5.46
CA LEU A 44 -14.63 -9.89 -5.29
C LEU A 44 -14.00 -10.53 -6.54
N VAL A 45 -14.44 -10.14 -7.74
CA VAL A 45 -13.84 -10.62 -8.99
C VAL A 45 -12.41 -10.12 -9.14
N ALA A 46 -12.12 -8.87 -8.76
CA ALA A 46 -10.75 -8.36 -8.75
C ALA A 46 -9.87 -9.15 -7.77
N GLN A 47 -10.33 -9.35 -6.54
CA GLN A 47 -9.60 -10.12 -5.52
C GLN A 47 -9.31 -11.55 -5.96
N SER A 48 -10.30 -12.25 -6.52
CA SER A 48 -10.11 -13.63 -6.99
C SER A 48 -9.08 -13.73 -8.13
N ARG A 49 -9.06 -12.77 -9.06
CA ARG A 49 -8.04 -12.71 -10.13
C ARG A 49 -6.65 -12.44 -9.58
N VAL A 50 -6.52 -11.45 -8.71
CA VAL A 50 -5.23 -11.12 -8.06
C VAL A 50 -4.69 -12.33 -7.30
N ASN A 51 -5.54 -13.02 -6.54
CA ASN A 51 -5.14 -14.22 -5.82
C ASN A 51 -4.70 -15.35 -6.75
N ALA A 52 -5.42 -15.58 -7.85
CA ALA A 52 -5.05 -16.59 -8.83
C ALA A 52 -3.69 -16.28 -9.50
N ASP A 53 -3.42 -15.00 -9.78
CA ASP A 53 -2.14 -14.60 -10.39
C ASP A 53 -0.98 -14.65 -9.38
N LEU A 54 -1.22 -14.29 -8.12
CA LEU A 54 -0.23 -14.47 -7.05
C LEU A 54 0.11 -15.95 -6.83
N GLN A 55 -0.87 -16.85 -6.90
CA GLN A 55 -0.64 -18.29 -6.83
C GLN A 55 0.24 -18.77 -7.99
N LYS A 56 -0.08 -18.38 -9.24
CA LYS A 56 0.76 -18.72 -10.41
C LYS A 56 2.19 -18.21 -10.25
N ILE A 57 2.37 -16.98 -9.77
CA ILE A 57 3.70 -16.42 -9.54
C ILE A 57 4.44 -17.26 -8.49
N ARG A 58 3.80 -17.60 -7.37
CA ARG A 58 4.39 -18.44 -6.32
C ARG A 58 4.83 -19.80 -6.87
N ASP A 59 3.97 -20.47 -7.63
CA ASP A 59 4.27 -21.79 -8.19
C ASP A 59 5.42 -21.72 -9.21
N SER A 60 5.44 -20.67 -10.05
CA SER A 60 6.53 -20.44 -11.01
C SER A 60 7.87 -20.14 -10.32
N GLN A 61 7.84 -19.45 -9.18
CA GLN A 61 9.03 -19.19 -8.38
C GLN A 61 9.52 -20.46 -7.71
N ALA A 62 8.61 -21.27 -7.15
CA ALA A 62 8.96 -22.55 -6.55
C ALA A 62 9.64 -23.48 -7.58
N GLN A 63 9.07 -23.62 -8.78
CA GLN A 63 9.67 -24.42 -9.86
C GLN A 63 11.08 -23.93 -10.25
N LYS A 64 11.28 -22.61 -10.37
CA LYS A 64 12.59 -22.04 -10.66
C LYS A 64 13.60 -22.28 -9.54
N LEU A 65 13.17 -22.23 -8.28
CA LEU A 65 14.02 -22.53 -7.14
C LEU A 65 14.40 -24.02 -7.12
N ASP A 66 13.48 -24.92 -7.45
CA ASP A 66 13.75 -26.35 -7.57
C ASP A 66 14.70 -26.64 -8.74
N GLU A 67 14.52 -25.98 -9.88
CA GLU A 67 15.43 -26.07 -11.04
C GLU A 67 16.83 -25.57 -10.69
N LEU A 68 16.95 -24.42 -10.02
CA LEU A 68 18.22 -23.89 -9.53
C LEU A 68 18.85 -24.82 -8.48
N ALA A 69 18.05 -25.40 -7.59
CA ALA A 69 18.55 -26.33 -6.58
C ALA A 69 19.08 -27.62 -7.23
N THR A 70 18.42 -28.12 -8.27
CA THR A 70 18.87 -29.30 -9.02
C THR A 70 20.10 -28.99 -9.85
N SER A 71 20.22 -27.79 -10.46
CA SER A 71 21.44 -27.39 -11.17
C SER A 71 22.64 -27.23 -10.22
N ILE A 72 22.44 -26.60 -9.05
CA ILE A 72 23.48 -26.45 -8.03
C ILE A 72 23.94 -27.81 -7.48
N THR A 73 23.01 -28.73 -7.25
CA THR A 73 23.34 -30.09 -6.75
C THR A 73 24.00 -30.95 -7.82
N THR A 74 23.66 -30.76 -9.10
CA THR A 74 24.24 -31.53 -10.21
C THR A 74 25.64 -31.07 -10.56
N GLU A 75 25.95 -29.77 -10.36
CA GLU A 75 27.27 -29.19 -10.57
C GLU A 75 28.13 -29.18 -9.30
N GLN A 76 28.14 -30.23 -8.49
CA GLN A 76 29.18 -30.36 -7.46
C GLN A 76 30.49 -30.81 -8.10
N PRO A 77 31.57 -29.99 -8.07
CA PRO A 77 32.87 -30.40 -8.56
C PRO A 77 33.55 -31.30 -7.54
N ALA A 78 34.33 -32.24 -8.06
CA ALA A 78 35.38 -32.91 -7.30
C ALA A 78 36.31 -31.88 -6.65
N GLN A 79 36.79 -32.24 -5.46
CA GLN A 79 37.62 -31.48 -4.54
C GLN A 79 38.85 -30.84 -5.19
N ASP A 80 39.22 -29.63 -4.78
CA ASP A 80 40.62 -29.34 -4.55
C ASP A 80 40.81 -28.43 -3.33
N SER A 81 41.82 -28.78 -2.53
CA SER A 81 42.19 -28.12 -1.29
C SER A 81 43.31 -27.14 -1.62
N THR A 82 43.14 -25.85 -1.36
CA THR A 82 44.27 -24.95 -1.02
C THR A 82 43.74 -23.69 -0.35
N GLU A 83 44.38 -23.36 0.76
CA GLU A 83 44.23 -22.11 1.51
C GLU A 83 44.82 -20.94 0.70
N ASP A 84 44.09 -19.83 0.57
CA ASP A 84 44.67 -18.50 0.80
C ASP A 84 43.58 -17.44 1.06
N SER A 85 43.94 -16.50 1.90
CA SER A 85 43.13 -15.43 2.48
C SER A 85 42.77 -14.33 1.47
N SER A 86 41.84 -13.47 1.89
CA SER A 86 41.49 -12.17 1.27
C SER A 86 40.55 -12.22 0.06
N SER A 87 39.25 -12.43 0.32
CA SER A 87 38.22 -11.64 -0.37
C SER A 87 37.01 -11.42 0.53
N LYS A 88 36.59 -10.16 0.62
CA LYS A 88 35.44 -9.69 1.39
C LYS A 88 34.20 -10.50 1.02
N PRO A 89 33.33 -10.92 1.96
CA PRO A 89 32.09 -11.58 1.62
C PRO A 89 31.08 -10.55 1.11
N SER A 90 31.24 -10.09 -0.13
CA SER A 90 30.18 -9.39 -0.88
C SER A 90 29.19 -10.42 -1.41
N GLY A 91 28.49 -11.08 -0.49
CA GLY A 91 27.38 -11.97 -0.78
C GLY A 91 26.15 -11.54 0.01
N LEU A 92 24.96 -11.91 -0.47
CA LEU A 92 23.66 -11.67 0.18
C LEU A 92 23.63 -12.08 1.67
N PHE A 93 24.48 -13.03 2.07
CA PHE A 93 24.68 -13.44 3.45
C PHE A 93 25.20 -12.31 4.37
N ALA A 94 26.00 -11.36 3.85
CA ALA A 94 26.45 -10.19 4.61
C ALA A 94 25.33 -9.14 4.81
N HIS A 95 24.29 -9.18 3.97
CA HIS A 95 23.10 -8.32 4.12
C HIS A 95 22.05 -8.98 5.03
N LEU A 96 22.04 -10.32 5.12
CA LEU A 96 21.18 -11.06 6.03
C LEU A 96 21.70 -11.04 7.48
N SER A 97 23.02 -10.85 7.67
CA SER A 97 23.63 -10.58 8.97
C SER A 97 23.55 -9.10 9.39
N SER A 98 22.55 -8.37 8.90
CA SER A 98 22.24 -7.04 9.44
C SER A 98 21.71 -7.17 10.88
N PRO A 99 22.03 -6.24 11.78
CA PRO A 99 21.58 -6.26 13.17
C PRO A 99 20.07 -6.07 13.35
N PHE A 100 19.31 -6.01 12.24
CA PHE A 100 17.85 -5.87 12.21
C PHE A 100 17.14 -7.20 11.86
N TYR A 101 17.87 -8.25 11.45
CA TYR A 101 17.27 -9.54 11.13
C TYR A 101 17.48 -10.52 12.29
N HIS A 102 16.56 -10.51 13.25
CA HIS A 102 16.47 -11.59 14.24
C HIS A 102 15.61 -12.71 13.66
N ASP A 103 16.26 -13.83 13.32
CA ASP A 103 15.58 -15.07 12.99
C ASP A 103 14.88 -15.61 14.25
N TRP A 104 13.55 -15.70 14.21
CA TRP A 104 12.75 -16.24 15.32
C TRP A 104 12.52 -17.73 15.10
N THR A 105 13.62 -18.49 15.03
CA THR A 105 13.60 -19.95 15.08
C THR A 105 14.04 -20.40 16.49
N PRO A 106 13.17 -21.06 17.28
CA PRO A 106 13.56 -21.54 18.60
C PRO A 106 14.38 -22.82 18.42
N LYS A 107 15.69 -22.66 18.17
CA LYS A 107 16.63 -23.78 18.13
C LYS A 107 17.87 -23.43 18.94
N ASP A 108 17.94 -24.03 20.12
CA ASP A 108 19.12 -24.26 20.95
C ASP A 108 20.03 -23.03 21.16
N ALA A 109 19.69 -22.24 22.16
CA ALA A 109 20.50 -21.15 22.68
C ALA A 109 21.83 -21.66 23.26
N GLN A 110 22.89 -21.68 22.43
CA GLN A 110 24.24 -21.48 22.94
C GLN A 110 24.48 -19.98 23.14
N PRO A 111 25.09 -19.56 24.27
CA PRO A 111 25.28 -18.15 24.58
C PRO A 111 26.44 -17.59 23.76
N ALA A 112 26.13 -17.02 22.59
CA ALA A 112 27.00 -16.04 21.94
C ALA A 112 26.98 -14.75 22.80
N SER A 113 27.73 -14.79 23.89
CA SER A 113 28.04 -13.64 24.72
C SER A 113 29.13 -12.81 24.04
N GLU A 114 28.73 -12.01 23.06
CA GLU A 114 29.38 -10.71 22.87
C GLU A 114 28.56 -9.73 23.70
N PRO A 115 28.96 -9.43 24.95
CA PRO A 115 28.30 -8.39 25.71
C PRO A 115 28.53 -7.09 24.95
N SER A 116 27.47 -6.54 24.37
CA SER A 116 27.49 -5.14 23.96
C SER A 116 27.70 -4.34 25.24
N ASN A 117 28.96 -4.09 25.61
CA ASN A 117 29.37 -3.16 26.65
C ASN A 117 29.11 -1.73 26.18
N ARG A 118 27.92 -1.48 25.63
CA ARG A 118 27.35 -0.14 25.55
C ARG A 118 26.96 0.19 26.98
N SER A 119 27.85 0.89 27.67
CA SER A 119 27.57 1.40 29.00
C SER A 119 26.24 2.15 28.96
N HIS A 120 25.45 2.04 30.04
CA HIS A 120 24.22 2.79 30.21
C HIS A 120 24.41 4.29 29.86
N ASP A 121 25.60 4.82 30.17
CA ASP A 121 25.99 6.19 29.89
C ASP A 121 26.18 6.48 28.39
N SER A 122 26.71 5.54 27.61
CA SER A 122 26.81 5.72 26.14
C SER A 122 25.42 5.75 25.50
N VAL A 123 24.53 4.86 25.93
CA VAL A 123 23.14 4.80 25.45
C VAL A 123 22.38 6.07 25.83
N SER A 124 22.57 6.58 27.06
CA SER A 124 21.94 7.84 27.50
C SER A 124 22.38 9.04 26.66
N LYS A 125 23.67 9.13 26.29
CA LYS A 125 24.22 10.17 25.42
C LYS A 125 23.67 10.08 24.01
N GLU A 126 23.59 8.88 23.44
CA GLU A 126 23.00 8.65 22.12
C GLU A 126 21.50 9.01 22.11
N ILE A 127 20.74 8.69 23.16
CA ILE A 127 19.33 9.08 23.28
C ILE A 127 19.20 10.60 23.34
N MET A 128 20.06 11.30 24.08
CA MET A 128 20.05 12.76 24.13
C MET A 128 20.38 13.39 22.78
N ASP A 129 21.40 12.89 22.08
CA ASP A 129 21.80 13.37 20.76
C ASP A 129 20.69 13.11 19.72
N LEU A 130 20.02 11.94 19.78
CA LEU A 130 18.85 11.65 18.95
C LEU A 130 17.68 12.58 19.26
N ARG A 131 17.38 12.87 20.53
CA ARG A 131 16.36 13.85 20.91
C ARG A 131 16.69 15.24 20.37
N GLN A 132 17.94 15.68 20.51
CA GLN A 132 18.40 16.95 19.97
C GLN A 132 18.29 17.01 18.44
N LYS A 133 18.67 15.93 17.75
CA LYS A 133 18.50 15.81 16.28
C LYS A 133 17.04 15.78 15.85
N LEU A 134 16.15 15.17 16.64
CA LEU A 134 14.71 15.17 16.37
C LEU A 134 14.07 16.55 16.63
N GLU A 135 14.55 17.29 17.63
CA GLU A 135 14.12 18.68 17.89
C GLU A 135 14.65 19.67 16.84
N GLN A 136 15.84 19.41 16.30
CA GLN A 136 16.42 20.16 15.18
C GLN A 136 15.70 19.87 13.87
N ARG A 137 15.10 18.68 13.71
CA ARG A 137 14.22 18.41 12.56
C ARG A 137 12.98 19.29 12.68
N LYS A 138 12.64 19.92 11.55
CA LYS A 138 11.53 20.84 11.39
C LYS A 138 10.27 20.29 12.06
N LYS A 139 9.81 20.95 13.13
CA LYS A 139 8.52 20.66 13.75
C LYS A 139 7.47 20.63 12.65
N VAL A 140 6.67 19.57 12.63
CA VAL A 140 5.49 19.45 11.75
C VAL A 140 4.75 20.78 11.81
N GLU A 141 4.57 21.40 10.64
CA GLU A 141 3.95 22.71 10.52
C GLU A 141 2.57 22.62 11.18
N LYS A 142 2.40 23.35 12.28
CA LYS A 142 1.16 23.28 13.06
C LYS A 142 0.02 23.72 12.16
N VAL A 143 -1.05 22.93 12.17
CA VAL A 143 -2.28 23.25 11.43
C VAL A 143 -2.79 24.61 11.92
N PRO A 144 -3.19 25.52 11.02
CA PRO A 144 -3.74 26.81 11.41
C PRO A 144 -4.98 26.64 12.29
N ALA A 145 -5.12 27.50 13.31
CA ALA A 145 -6.20 27.43 14.30
C ALA A 145 -7.61 27.49 13.69
N GLU A 146 -7.75 28.11 12.51
CA GLU A 146 -9.02 28.20 11.77
C GLU A 146 -9.50 26.81 11.30
N VAL A 147 -8.58 25.96 10.83
CA VAL A 147 -8.89 24.59 10.40
C VAL A 147 -9.20 23.70 11.60
N GLU A 148 -8.49 23.88 12.72
CA GLU A 148 -8.78 23.16 13.96
C GLU A 148 -10.18 23.50 14.50
N LYS A 149 -10.54 24.79 14.51
CA LYS A 149 -11.88 25.23 14.91
C LYS A 149 -12.98 24.69 13.99
N ALA A 150 -12.76 24.69 12.67
CA ALA A 150 -13.71 24.14 11.71
C ALA A 150 -13.88 22.62 11.88
N LYS A 151 -12.78 21.90 12.15
CA LYS A 151 -12.79 20.48 12.49
C LYS A 151 -13.58 20.20 13.76
N GLU A 152 -13.35 20.97 14.82
CA GLU A 152 -14.07 20.83 16.09
C GLU A 152 -15.58 21.05 15.90
N GLY A 153 -15.98 22.07 15.13
CA GLY A 153 -17.38 22.33 14.81
C GLY A 153 -18.04 21.16 14.05
N LEU A 154 -17.35 20.59 13.06
CA LEU A 154 -17.83 19.42 12.33
C LEU A 154 -17.95 18.19 13.26
N VAL A 155 -16.94 17.92 14.08
CA VAL A 155 -16.96 16.81 15.03
C VAL A 155 -18.08 17.00 16.06
N GLN A 156 -18.31 18.21 16.53
CA GLN A 156 -19.38 18.52 17.48
C GLN A 156 -20.76 18.33 16.86
N CYS A 157 -20.97 18.78 15.61
CA CYS A 157 -22.22 18.54 14.90
C CYS A 157 -22.47 17.04 14.68
N LEU A 158 -21.45 16.30 14.22
CA LEU A 158 -21.58 14.86 13.98
C LEU A 158 -21.86 14.09 15.26
N ARG A 159 -21.22 14.45 16.38
CA ARG A 159 -21.50 13.86 17.71
C ARG A 159 -22.90 14.18 18.21
N HIS A 160 -23.43 15.36 17.89
CA HIS A 160 -24.80 15.71 18.26
C HIS A 160 -25.83 14.98 17.38
N ASN A 161 -25.47 14.73 16.12
CA ASN A 161 -26.33 14.12 15.09
C ASN A 161 -25.79 12.76 14.62
N ASP A 162 -25.41 11.87 15.56
CA ASP A 162 -24.78 10.58 15.27
C ASP A 162 -25.61 9.67 14.33
N ARG A 163 -26.94 9.81 14.37
CA ARG A 163 -27.88 9.04 13.53
C ARG A 163 -28.32 9.79 12.28
N ARG A 164 -27.93 11.06 12.11
CA ARG A 164 -28.34 11.95 11.01
C ARG A 164 -27.16 12.78 10.51
N PRO A 165 -26.14 12.15 9.91
CA PRO A 165 -24.93 12.86 9.46
C PRO A 165 -25.20 13.88 8.34
N LEU A 166 -26.33 13.79 7.65
CA LEU A 166 -26.73 14.73 6.59
C LEU A 166 -27.10 16.14 7.12
N ASP A 167 -27.40 16.27 8.41
CA ASP A 167 -27.77 17.56 9.01
C ASP A 167 -26.54 18.48 9.19
N CYS A 168 -25.32 17.93 9.14
CA CYS A 168 -24.06 18.66 9.36
C CYS A 168 -23.38 19.17 8.09
N TRP A 169 -24.13 19.36 7.00
CA TRP A 169 -23.57 19.69 5.69
C TRP A 169 -22.89 21.08 5.66
N GLN A 170 -23.38 22.05 6.44
CA GLN A 170 -22.80 23.40 6.52
C GLN A 170 -21.42 23.37 7.17
N GLU A 171 -21.25 22.58 8.23
CA GLU A 171 -19.97 22.37 8.91
C GLU A 171 -18.97 21.65 8.01
N VAL A 172 -19.45 20.70 7.19
CA VAL A 172 -18.62 20.03 6.18
C VAL A 172 -18.14 21.02 5.12
N GLU A 173 -19.00 21.90 4.61
CA GLU A 173 -18.60 22.92 3.63
C GLU A 173 -17.62 23.94 4.23
N ALA A 174 -17.86 24.37 5.48
CA ALA A 174 -16.96 25.26 6.19
C ALA A 174 -15.57 24.63 6.36
N PHE A 175 -15.49 23.37 6.79
CA PHE A 175 -14.24 22.64 6.92
C PHE A 175 -13.52 22.48 5.57
N ARG A 176 -14.24 22.10 4.51
CA ARG A 176 -13.68 21.98 3.15
C ARG A 176 -13.08 23.29 2.65
N ARG A 177 -13.73 24.42 2.96
CA ARG A 177 -13.21 25.75 2.59
C ARG A 177 -11.88 26.05 3.25
N GLU A 178 -11.77 25.82 4.56
CA GLU A 178 -10.53 26.09 5.30
C GLU A 178 -9.39 25.14 4.92
N VAL A 179 -9.71 23.85 4.69
CA VAL A 179 -8.74 22.89 4.14
C VAL A 179 -8.28 23.30 2.75
N GLY A 180 -9.19 23.74 1.87
CA GLY A 180 -8.85 24.19 0.53
C GLY A 180 -7.88 25.38 0.52
N LYS A 181 -8.02 26.33 1.45
CA LYS A 181 -7.05 27.43 1.60
C LYS A 181 -5.68 26.91 2.04
N LEU A 182 -5.65 25.96 2.97
CA LEU A 182 -4.41 25.33 3.45
C LEU A 182 -3.71 24.57 2.33
N GLU A 183 -4.46 23.81 1.54
CA GLU A 183 -3.95 23.07 0.38
C GLU A 183 -3.39 24.02 -0.68
N GLN A 184 -4.09 25.11 -1.01
CA GLN A 184 -3.59 26.11 -1.96
C GLN A 184 -2.29 26.75 -1.48
N ALA A 185 -2.21 27.12 -0.19
CA ALA A 185 -0.99 27.66 0.41
C ALA A 185 0.16 26.64 0.39
N PHE A 186 -0.14 25.36 0.65
CA PHE A 186 0.82 24.27 0.59
C PHE A 186 1.34 24.05 -0.83
N ILE A 187 0.45 24.00 -1.83
CA ILE A 187 0.82 23.83 -3.24
C ILE A 187 1.69 25.01 -3.71
N HIS A 188 1.31 26.25 -3.38
CA HIS A 188 2.12 27.43 -3.73
C HIS A 188 3.51 27.41 -3.06
N LYS A 189 3.62 26.86 -1.84
CA LYS A 189 4.89 26.71 -1.13
C LYS A 189 5.74 25.56 -1.66
N ALA A 190 5.12 24.44 -2.05
CA ALA A 190 5.78 23.24 -2.54
C ALA A 190 6.18 23.34 -4.03
N GLY A 191 5.51 24.19 -4.80
CA GLY A 191 5.82 24.47 -6.20
C GLY A 191 6.93 25.51 -6.42
N ARG A 192 7.55 26.04 -5.35
CA ARG A 192 8.72 26.93 -5.40
C ARG A 192 10.00 26.15 -5.09
#